data_AF-A0A3P7MUL0-F1
#
_entry.id   AF-A0A3P7MUL0-F1
#
_cell.length_a   1.000
_cell.length_b   1.000
_cell.length_c   1.000
_cell.angle_alpha   90.00
_cell.angle_beta   90.00
_cell.angle_gamma   90.00
#
_symmetry.space_group_name_H-M   'P 1'
#
loop_
_entity.id
_entity.type
_entity.pdbx_description
1 polymer ?
#
loop_
_entity_poly.entity_id
_entity_poly.type
_entity_poly.pdbx_seq_one_letter_code
_entity_poly.pdbx_strand_id
1 'polypeptide(L)'
;MGYFIYDLIDMYIHGEAPNSKEYFVHHSLVITAFTIILLTGKLFGFAMIGLLVEVQTIFLHLRTMIRLAGCSKRGTVAYNALINANMVCMFLFRHIPVTYLLYVMLVQDYKTPFILRTMLTGGLGFLTYHNTHLTASMIKADGFFGYEMQTLDEDSVDPLGSVKVKKDK
;
A
#
# COMPACT_ATOMS: atom_id res chain seq x y z
N MET A 1 -10.43 8.22 -6.98
CA MET A 1 -10.47 7.77 -8.39
C MET A 1 -9.55 8.58 -9.27
N GLY A 2 -9.68 9.91 -9.36
CA GLY A 2 -8.83 10.74 -10.22
C GLY A 2 -7.32 10.52 -10.01
N TYR A 3 -6.84 10.57 -8.77
CA TYR A 3 -5.41 10.34 -8.49
C TYR A 3 -4.96 8.91 -8.81
N PHE A 4 -5.74 7.88 -8.46
CA PHE A 4 -5.39 6.49 -8.82
C PHE A 4 -5.16 6.31 -10.32
N ILE A 5 -6.02 6.93 -11.14
CA ILE A 5 -5.91 6.91 -12.61
C ILE A 5 -4.67 7.68 -13.05
N TYR A 6 -4.44 8.86 -12.47
CA TYR A 6 -3.26 9.67 -12.74
C TYR A 6 -1.98 8.88 -12.44
N ASP A 7 -1.86 8.29 -11.25
CA ASP A 7 -0.68 7.51 -10.84
C ASP A 7 -0.46 6.29 -11.74
N LEU A 8 -1.52 5.60 -12.14
CA LEU A 8 -1.41 4.47 -13.07
C LEU A 8 -0.89 4.90 -14.44
N ILE A 9 -1.40 6.02 -14.96
CA ILE A 9 -0.99 6.60 -16.24
C ILE A 9 0.46 7.09 -16.16
N ASP A 10 0.83 7.78 -15.08
CA ASP A 10 2.17 8.31 -14.86
C ASP A 10 3.21 7.19 -14.88
N MET A 11 2.96 6.13 -14.10
CA MET A 11 3.83 4.96 -14.00
C MET A 11 3.93 4.18 -15.33
N TYR A 12 2.89 4.24 -16.16
CA TYR A 12 2.89 3.67 -17.51
C TYR A 12 3.73 4.52 -18.49
N ILE A 13 3.52 5.84 -18.50
CA ILE A 13 4.23 6.78 -19.39
C ILE A 13 5.73 6.81 -19.08
N HIS A 14 6.10 6.82 -17.79
CA HIS A 14 7.49 6.89 -17.36
C HIS A 14 8.22 5.53 -17.37
N GLY A 15 7.56 4.45 -17.80
CA GLY A 15 8.17 3.13 -17.92
C GLY A 15 8.56 2.49 -16.58
N GLU A 16 7.90 2.91 -15.51
CA GLU A 16 8.13 2.45 -14.14
C GLU A 16 7.33 1.17 -13.82
N ALA A 17 6.30 0.86 -14.61
CA ALA A 17 5.47 -0.35 -14.49
C ALA A 17 6.24 -1.68 -14.30
N PRO A 18 7.34 -1.99 -15.03
CA PRO A 18 8.10 -3.22 -14.80
C PRO A 18 8.89 -3.23 -13.49
N ASN A 19 9.20 -2.08 -12.88
CA ASN A 19 9.89 -2.01 -11.59
C ASN A 19 8.87 -1.96 -10.43
N SER A 20 7.75 -1.26 -10.65
CA SER A 20 6.67 -1.05 -9.68
C SER A 20 5.46 -1.96 -9.93
N LYS A 21 5.71 -3.24 -10.23
CA LYS A 21 4.65 -4.19 -10.68
C LYS A 21 3.51 -4.32 -9.67
N GLU A 22 3.84 -4.35 -8.38
CA GLU A 22 2.83 -4.49 -7.33
C GLU A 22 1.91 -3.27 -7.25
N TYR A 23 2.47 -2.07 -7.34
CA TYR A 23 1.71 -0.83 -7.38
C TYR A 23 0.83 -0.78 -8.64
N PHE A 24 1.36 -1.21 -9.80
CA PHE A 24 0.58 -1.22 -11.04
C PHE A 24 -0.66 -2.11 -10.93
N VAL A 25 -0.47 -3.32 -10.40
CA VAL A 25 -1.57 -4.27 -10.18
C VAL A 25 -2.54 -3.75 -9.12
N HIS A 26 -2.04 -3.17 -8.02
CA HIS A 26 -2.87 -2.55 -6.99
C HIS A 26 -3.78 -1.46 -7.56
N HIS A 27 -3.22 -0.48 -8.26
CA HIS A 27 -3.98 0.64 -8.84
C HIS A 27 -5.01 0.14 -9.86
N SER A 28 -4.63 -0.82 -10.71
CA SER A 28 -5.55 -1.44 -11.68
C SER A 28 -6.73 -2.13 -10.99
N LEU A 29 -6.48 -2.88 -9.90
CA LEU A 29 -7.51 -3.56 -9.13
C LEU A 29 -8.47 -2.58 -8.46
N VAL A 30 -7.94 -1.54 -7.80
CA VAL A 30 -8.75 -0.54 -7.09
C VAL A 30 -9.61 0.26 -8.08
N ILE A 31 -9.05 0.69 -9.22
CA ILE A 31 -9.80 1.41 -10.27
C ILE A 31 -10.94 0.53 -10.80
N THR A 32 -10.68 -0.74 -11.09
CA THR A 32 -11.71 -1.66 -11.60
C THR A 32 -12.80 -1.88 -10.55
N ALA A 33 -12.43 -2.18 -9.30
CA ALA A 33 -13.38 -2.43 -8.22
C ALA A 33 -14.28 -1.21 -7.95
N PHE A 34 -13.70 -0.01 -7.88
CA PHE A 34 -14.46 1.20 -7.61
C PHE A 34 -15.32 1.61 -8.82
N THR A 35 -14.89 1.35 -10.05
CA THR A 35 -15.72 1.57 -11.23
C THR A 35 -16.98 0.70 -11.17
N ILE A 36 -16.83 -0.58 -10.81
CA ILE A 36 -17.99 -1.48 -10.64
C ILE A 36 -18.91 -1.01 -9.51
N ILE A 37 -18.35 -0.58 -8.38
CA ILE A 37 -19.13 -0.04 -7.25
C ILE A 37 -19.92 1.21 -7.65
N LEU A 38 -19.28 2.14 -8.37
CA LEU A 38 -19.93 3.37 -8.86
C LEU A 38 -21.04 3.07 -9.88
N LEU A 39 -20.81 2.14 -10.80
CA LEU A 39 -21.81 1.75 -11.80
C LEU A 39 -22.99 0.98 -11.19
N THR A 40 -22.74 0.14 -10.19
CA THR A 40 -23.78 -0.69 -9.55
C THR A 40 -24.51 0.02 -8.42
N GLY A 41 -23.94 1.09 -7.85
CA GLY A 41 -24.47 1.81 -6.69
C GLY A 41 -24.51 0.96 -5.41
N LYS A 42 -23.79 -0.18 -5.37
CA LYS A 42 -23.78 -1.13 -4.26
C LYS A 42 -22.40 -1.17 -3.63
N LEU A 43 -22.32 -1.57 -2.35
CA LEU A 43 -21.06 -1.75 -1.62
C LEU A 43 -20.27 -0.45 -1.38
N PHE A 44 -20.93 0.71 -1.27
CA PHE A 44 -20.25 1.96 -0.90
C PHE A 44 -19.50 1.86 0.43
N GLY A 45 -20.09 1.23 1.46
CA GLY A 45 -19.39 1.00 2.73
C GLY A 45 -18.11 0.17 2.58
N PHE A 46 -18.12 -0.82 1.68
CA PHE A 46 -16.93 -1.60 1.35
C PHE A 46 -15.86 -0.72 0.71
N ALA A 47 -16.23 0.13 -0.26
CA ALA A 47 -15.29 1.07 -0.87
C ALA A 47 -14.71 2.06 0.15
N MET A 48 -15.53 2.59 1.06
CA MET A 48 -15.09 3.52 2.10
C MET A 48 -14.08 2.89 3.05
N ILE A 49 -14.29 1.65 3.48
CA ILE A 49 -13.33 0.92 4.31
C ILE A 49 -12.07 0.58 3.50
N GLY A 50 -12.22 0.20 2.22
CA GLY A 50 -11.10 -0.06 1.32
C GLY A 50 -10.18 1.16 1.13
N LEU A 51 -10.75 2.38 1.14
CA LEU A 51 -10.00 3.62 1.08
C LEU A 51 -9.12 3.89 2.31
N LEU A 52 -9.42 3.29 3.48
CA LEU A 52 -8.58 3.46 4.68
C LEU A 52 -7.16 2.95 4.46
N VAL A 53 -6.98 1.94 3.61
CA VAL A 53 -5.67 1.38 3.24
C VAL A 53 -4.77 2.45 2.60
N GLU A 54 -5.38 3.40 1.89
CA GLU A 54 -4.66 4.49 1.26
C GLU A 54 -4.26 5.59 2.24
N VAL A 55 -5.05 5.85 3.28
CA VAL A 55 -4.68 6.86 4.28
C VAL A 55 -3.32 6.53 4.90
N GLN A 56 -2.94 5.24 4.97
CA GLN A 56 -1.62 4.82 5.41
C GLN A 56 -0.47 5.26 4.49
N THR A 57 -0.67 5.38 3.17
CA THR A 57 0.42 5.78 2.25
C THR A 57 0.89 7.20 2.56
N ILE A 58 0.01 8.08 3.03
CA ILE A 58 0.36 9.42 3.52
C ILE A 58 1.38 9.34 4.66
N PHE A 59 1.14 8.49 5.66
CA PHE A 59 2.07 8.31 6.78
C PHE A 59 3.41 7.72 6.33
N LEU A 60 3.38 6.81 5.36
CA LEU A 60 4.58 6.23 4.78
C LEU A 60 5.43 7.29 4.05
N HIS A 61 4.80 8.09 3.19
CA HIS A 61 5.49 9.16 2.47
C HIS A 61 6.00 10.24 3.42
N LEU A 62 5.22 10.63 4.43
CA LEU A 62 5.67 11.58 5.45
C LEU A 62 6.91 11.05 6.20
N ARG A 63 6.89 9.78 6.60
CA ARG A 63 8.04 9.12 7.23
C ARG A 63 9.27 9.16 6.34
N THR A 64 9.12 8.81 5.07
CA THR A 64 10.20 8.82 4.07
C THR A 64 10.76 10.23 3.88
N MET A 65 9.90 11.24 3.72
CA MET A 65 10.31 12.64 3.59
C MET A 65 11.11 13.10 4.81
N ILE A 66 10.66 12.77 6.02
CA ILE A 66 11.38 13.13 7.27
C ILE A 66 12.76 12.44 7.33
N ARG A 67 12.87 11.19 6.84
CA ARG A 67 14.15 10.48 6.78
C ARG A 67 15.10 11.09 5.75
N LEU A 68 14.59 11.45 4.56
CA LEU A 68 15.39 12.05 3.49
C LEU A 68 15.84 13.48 3.81
N ALA A 69 15.00 14.26 4.49
CA ALA A 69 15.32 15.64 4.88
C ALA A 69 16.47 15.72 5.91
N GLY A 70 16.96 14.59 6.42
CA GLY A 70 18.00 14.57 7.46
C GLY A 70 17.54 15.17 8.80
N CYS A 71 16.27 15.56 8.91
CA CYS A 71 15.68 16.18 10.10
C CYS A 71 15.71 15.24 11.31
N SER A 72 15.83 13.94 11.07
CA SER A 72 16.04 12.97 12.14
C SER A 72 17.51 12.62 12.29
N LYS A 73 18.12 13.09 13.39
CA LYS A 73 19.32 12.45 13.91
C LYS A 73 18.93 11.04 14.38
N ARG A 74 19.57 10.03 13.79
CA ARG A 74 19.41 8.61 14.15
C ARG A 74 19.51 8.45 15.67
N GLY A 75 18.50 7.81 16.27
CA GLY A 75 18.45 7.55 17.72
C GLY A 75 17.75 8.59 18.59
N THR A 76 17.19 9.67 18.01
CA THR A 76 16.35 10.60 18.78
C THR A 76 15.00 9.98 19.16
N VAL A 77 14.44 10.38 20.31
CA VAL A 77 13.15 9.87 20.80
C VAL A 77 12.02 10.15 19.81
N ALA A 78 12.00 11.34 19.19
CA ALA A 78 11.01 11.72 18.18
C ALA A 78 11.06 10.81 16.95
N TYR A 79 12.25 10.36 16.56
CA TYR A 79 12.43 9.46 15.43
C TYR A 79 11.87 8.06 15.68
N ASN A 80 12.22 7.49 16.84
CA ASN A 80 11.72 6.17 17.23
C ASN A 80 10.19 6.22 17.40
N ALA A 81 9.65 7.32 17.93
CA ALA A 81 8.21 7.54 18.00
C ALA A 81 7.56 7.58 16.61
N LEU A 82 8.16 8.28 15.63
CA LEU A 82 7.65 8.33 14.25
C LEU A 82 7.62 6.95 13.59
N ILE A 83 8.69 6.17 13.72
CA ILE A 83 8.79 4.81 13.15
C ILE A 83 7.74 3.90 13.77
N ASN A 84 7.64 3.90 15.10
CA ASN A 84 6.66 3.09 15.82
C ASN A 84 5.23 3.51 15.48
N ALA A 85 4.95 4.82 15.40
CA ALA A 85 3.65 5.33 15.00
C ALA A 85 3.29 4.88 13.58
N ASN A 86 4.22 4.96 12.63
CA ASN A 86 3.99 4.48 11.28
C ASN A 86 3.70 2.98 11.24
N MET A 87 4.43 2.17 12.01
CA MET A 87 4.17 0.73 12.14
C MET A 87 2.77 0.45 12.71
N VAL A 88 2.37 1.18 13.76
CA VAL A 88 1.04 1.05 14.36
C VAL A 88 -0.05 1.44 13.35
N CYS A 89 0.09 2.58 12.67
CA CYS A 89 -0.85 3.01 11.64
C CYS A 89 -0.94 1.99 10.49
N MET A 90 0.17 1.34 10.12
CA MET A 90 0.17 0.27 9.13
C MET A 90 -0.75 -0.89 9.54
N PHE A 91 -0.71 -1.35 10.78
CA PHE A 91 -1.63 -2.39 11.26
C PHE A 91 -3.07 -1.90 11.33
N LEU A 92 -3.30 -0.70 11.85
CA LEU A 92 -4.63 -0.14 12.06
C LEU A 92 -5.37 0.17 10.76
N PHE A 93 -4.69 0.71 9.75
CA PHE A 93 -5.30 1.18 8.51
C PHE A 93 -5.15 0.22 7.33
N ARG A 94 -4.22 -0.75 7.37
CA ARG A 94 -4.08 -1.76 6.32
C ARG A 94 -4.57 -3.13 6.73
N HIS A 95 -3.94 -3.74 7.74
CA HIS A 95 -4.21 -5.13 8.09
C HIS A 95 -5.61 -5.34 8.66
N ILE A 96 -6.06 -4.46 9.58
CA ILE A 96 -7.41 -4.57 10.16
C ILE A 96 -8.51 -4.39 9.10
N PRO A 97 -8.52 -3.32 8.27
CA PRO A 97 -9.57 -3.12 7.28
C PRO A 97 -9.61 -4.23 6.23
N VAL A 98 -8.44 -4.66 5.71
CA VAL A 98 -8.40 -5.74 4.71
C VAL A 98 -8.87 -7.06 5.29
N THR A 99 -8.47 -7.41 6.51
CA THR A 99 -8.92 -8.64 7.19
C THR A 99 -10.43 -8.59 7.44
N TYR A 100 -10.95 -7.45 7.88
CA TYR A 100 -12.39 -7.26 8.08
C TYR A 100 -13.17 -7.43 6.76
N LEU A 101 -12.73 -6.77 5.68
CA LEU A 101 -13.38 -6.88 4.37
C LEU A 101 -13.31 -8.32 3.83
N LEU A 102 -12.20 -9.02 4.04
CA LEU A 102 -12.04 -10.41 3.65
C LEU A 102 -12.97 -11.34 4.43
N TYR A 103 -13.09 -11.14 5.75
CA TYR A 103 -14.05 -11.84 6.60
C TYR A 103 -15.49 -11.62 6.11
N VAL A 104 -15.86 -10.37 5.82
CA VAL A 104 -17.20 -10.05 5.31
C VAL A 104 -17.46 -10.72 3.96
N MET A 105 -16.48 -10.80 3.05
CA MET A 105 -16.67 -11.46 1.75
C MET A 105 -16.67 -13.00 1.82
N LEU A 106 -15.94 -13.60 2.76
CA LEU A 106 -15.83 -15.05 2.88
C LEU A 106 -16.95 -15.65 3.72
N VAL A 107 -17.26 -15.03 4.87
CA VAL A 107 -18.14 -15.61 5.89
C VAL A 107 -19.56 -15.06 5.80
N GLN A 108 -19.72 -13.78 5.46
CA GLN A 108 -21.04 -13.17 5.43
C GLN A 108 -21.69 -13.35 4.05
N ASP A 109 -22.78 -14.10 4.00
CA ASP A 109 -23.55 -14.29 2.77
C ASP A 109 -24.41 -13.08 2.46
N TYR A 110 -23.78 -12.09 1.84
CA TYR A 110 -24.49 -11.07 1.09
C TYR A 110 -24.90 -11.65 -0.27
N LYS A 111 -26.09 -11.28 -0.76
CA LYS A 111 -26.58 -11.56 -2.13
C LYS A 111 -25.79 -10.79 -3.20
N THR A 112 -24.47 -10.78 -3.08
CA THR A 112 -23.53 -10.21 -4.02
C THR A 112 -23.39 -11.20 -5.19
N PRO A 113 -23.47 -10.74 -6.45
CA PRO A 113 -23.32 -11.63 -7.59
C PRO A 113 -21.98 -12.37 -7.54
N PHE A 114 -21.99 -13.66 -7.88
CA PHE A 114 -20.84 -14.56 -7.73
C PHE A 114 -19.55 -14.03 -8.39
N ILE A 115 -19.66 -13.45 -9.58
CA ILE A 115 -18.54 -12.87 -10.32
C ILE A 115 -17.93 -11.69 -9.55
N LEU A 116 -18.76 -10.80 -9.00
CA LEU A 116 -18.28 -9.67 -8.21
C LEU A 116 -17.63 -10.13 -6.90
N ARG A 117 -18.23 -11.13 -6.24
CA ARG A 117 -17.69 -11.69 -5.01
C ARG A 117 -16.31 -12.31 -5.23
N THR A 118 -16.16 -13.15 -6.26
CA THR A 118 -14.86 -13.78 -6.59
C THR A 118 -13.80 -12.74 -6.97
N MET A 119 -14.17 -11.73 -7.77
CA MET A 119 -13.27 -10.63 -8.11
C MET A 119 -12.83 -9.83 -6.87
N LEU A 120 -13.76 -9.43 -5.99
CA LEU A 120 -13.44 -8.65 -4.78
C LEU A 120 -12.61 -9.45 -3.79
N THR A 121 -12.92 -10.74 -3.58
CA THR A 121 -12.11 -11.63 -2.73
C THR A 121 -10.69 -11.80 -3.29
N GLY A 122 -10.56 -12.00 -4.61
CA GLY A 122 -9.25 -12.06 -5.26
C GLY A 122 -8.45 -10.77 -5.11
N GLY A 123 -9.11 -9.61 -5.31
CA GLY A 123 -8.51 -8.30 -5.08
C GLY A 123 -8.05 -8.12 -3.63
N LEU A 124 -8.89 -8.43 -2.64
CA LEU A 124 -8.51 -8.37 -1.22
C LEU A 124 -7.38 -9.34 -0.86
N GLY A 125 -7.34 -10.52 -1.47
CA GLY A 125 -6.23 -11.46 -1.32
C GLY A 125 -4.92 -10.86 -1.82
N PHE A 126 -4.92 -10.23 -3.00
CA PHE A 126 -3.76 -9.50 -3.50
C PHE A 126 -3.37 -8.33 -2.59
N LEU A 127 -4.34 -7.54 -2.11
CA LEU A 127 -4.07 -6.45 -1.15
C LEU A 127 -3.44 -6.98 0.14
N THR A 128 -3.85 -8.16 0.61
CA THR A 128 -3.28 -8.79 1.81
C THR A 128 -1.82 -9.17 1.58
N TYR A 129 -1.53 -9.79 0.43
CA TYR A 129 -0.16 -10.10 0.01
C TYR A 129 0.71 -8.84 -0.08
N HIS A 130 0.26 -7.84 -0.84
CA HIS A 130 0.97 -6.57 -1.03
C HIS A 130 1.22 -5.86 0.30
N ASN A 131 0.22 -5.80 1.19
CA ASN A 131 0.37 -5.20 2.51
C ASN A 131 1.39 -5.95 3.38
N THR A 132 1.40 -7.28 3.32
CA THR A 132 2.35 -8.11 4.08
C THR A 132 3.77 -7.93 3.56
N HIS A 133 3.95 -7.91 2.24
CA HIS A 133 5.26 -7.68 1.62
C HIS A 133 5.80 -6.28 1.99
N LEU A 134 4.95 -5.25 1.90
CA LEU A 134 5.32 -3.90 2.32
C LEU A 134 5.71 -3.88 3.81
N THR A 135 4.94 -4.53 4.69
CA THR A 135 5.26 -4.58 6.13
C THR A 135 6.61 -5.25 6.37
N ALA A 136 6.89 -6.37 5.69
CA ALA A 136 8.15 -7.08 5.82
C ALA A 136 9.33 -6.22 5.35
N SER A 137 9.17 -5.49 4.25
CA SER A 137 10.21 -4.60 3.76
C SER A 137 10.45 -3.41 4.69
N MET A 138 9.38 -2.80 5.21
CA MET A 138 9.49 -1.72 6.20
C MET A 138 10.21 -2.16 7.46
N ILE A 139 9.86 -3.34 8.00
CA ILE A 139 10.53 -3.93 9.16
C ILE A 139 12.04 -4.04 8.93
N LYS A 140 12.44 -4.50 7.74
CA LYS A 140 13.85 -4.62 7.35
C LYS A 140 14.52 -3.25 7.19
N ALA A 141 13.89 -2.31 6.49
CA ALA A 141 14.41 -0.96 6.27
C ALA A 141 14.58 -0.16 7.57
N ASP A 142 13.75 -0.48 8.57
CA ASP A 142 13.69 0.24 9.83
C ASP A 142 14.55 -0.38 10.94
N GLY A 143 15.15 -1.54 10.67
CA GLY A 143 16.03 -2.23 11.61
C GLY A 143 15.30 -2.93 12.77
N PHE A 144 14.02 -3.29 12.58
CA PHE A 144 13.30 -4.11 13.56
C PHE A 144 13.87 -5.54 13.58
N PHE A 145 13.64 -6.29 14.68
CA PHE A 145 14.04 -7.71 14.81
C PHE A 145 15.52 -8.03 14.52
N GLY A 146 16.42 -7.11 14.85
CA GLY A 146 17.87 -7.32 14.71
C GLY A 146 18.43 -7.01 13.32
N TYR A 147 17.63 -6.46 12.40
CA TYR A 147 18.14 -5.92 11.15
C TYR A 147 18.93 -4.63 11.40
N GLU A 148 20.00 -4.41 10.64
CA GLU A 148 20.64 -3.11 10.61
C GLU A 148 19.77 -2.12 9.85
N MET A 149 19.49 -0.99 10.49
CA MET A 149 18.67 0.06 9.89
C MET A 149 19.35 0.60 8.63
N GLN A 150 18.63 0.51 7.50
CA GLN A 150 19.13 0.93 6.20
C GLN A 150 19.21 2.45 6.11
N THR A 151 20.27 2.95 5.50
CA THR A 151 20.36 4.35 5.06
C THR A 151 19.44 4.51 3.85
N LEU A 152 18.49 5.45 3.92
CA LEU A 152 17.70 5.82 2.75
C LEU A 152 18.49 6.79 1.89
N ASP A 153 18.75 6.39 0.66
CA ASP A 153 19.16 7.25 -0.45
C ASP A 153 18.02 7.30 -1.49
N GLU A 154 18.10 8.19 -2.47
CA GLU A 154 17.06 8.37 -3.50
C GLU A 154 16.69 7.06 -4.22
N ASP A 155 17.63 6.12 -4.33
CA ASP A 155 17.44 4.86 -5.05
C ASP A 155 16.85 3.73 -4.18
N SER A 156 16.91 3.85 -2.84
CA SER A 156 16.33 2.91 -1.85
C SER A 156 15.14 3.48 -1.07
N VAL A 157 14.59 4.61 -1.53
CA VAL A 157 13.40 5.25 -0.93
C VAL A 157 12.20 4.31 -0.89
N ASP A 158 11.98 3.58 -1.99
CA ASP A 158 10.86 2.67 -2.11
C ASP A 158 11.19 1.36 -1.37
N PRO A 159 10.40 0.99 -0.34
CA PRO A 159 10.59 -0.27 0.37
C PRO A 159 10.45 -1.50 -0.55
N LEU A 160 9.66 -1.46 -1.61
CA LEU A 160 9.51 -2.61 -2.51
C LEU A 160 10.65 -2.73 -3.54
N GLY A 161 11.54 -1.74 -3.60
CA GLY A 161 12.73 -1.75 -4.44
C GLY A 161 12.81 -0.55 -5.37
N SER A 162 13.98 -0.34 -5.98
CA SER A 162 14.22 0.84 -6.81
C SER A 162 13.33 0.88 -8.05
N VAL A 163 12.70 2.02 -8.27
CA VAL A 163 11.87 2.30 -9.45
C VAL A 163 12.72 2.62 -10.70
N LYS A 164 14.01 2.97 -10.52
CA LYS A 164 14.90 3.32 -11.64
C LYS A 164 15.34 2.06 -12.39
N VAL A 165 15.19 2.09 -13.71
CA VAL A 165 15.85 1.13 -14.60
C VAL A 165 17.35 1.28 -14.41
N LYS A 166 18.03 0.23 -13.92
CA LYS A 166 19.48 0.14 -14.06
C LYS A 166 19.80 0.23 -15.55
N LYS A 167 20.26 1.40 -15.99
CA LYS A 167 20.96 1.49 -17.27
C LYS A 167 22.24 0.71 -17.08
N ASP A 168 22.23 -0.56 -17.48
CA ASP A 168 23.45 -1.31 -17.70
C ASP A 168 24.33 -0.45 -18.62
N LYS A 169 25.52 -0.09 -18.12
CA LYS A 169 26.55 0.56 -18.91
C LYS A 169 27.23 -0.47 -19.81
#